data_AF-A0A1M3J0Q3-F1
#
_entry.id   AF-A0A1M3J0Q3-F1
#
_cell.length_a   1.000
_cell.length_b   1.000
_cell.length_c   1.000
_cell.angle_alpha   90.00
_cell.angle_beta   90.00
_cell.angle_gamma   90.00
#
_symmetry.space_group_name_H-M   'P 1'
#
loop_
_entity.id
_entity.type
_entity.pdbx_description
1 polymer ?
#
loop_
_entity_poly.entity_id
_entity_poly.type
_entity_poly.pdbx_seq_one_letter_code
_entity_poly.pdbx_strand_id
1 'polypeptide(L)'
;MNEKKTNMKTNVEFWGVRGFIPMNSPEYTHFGGHTSCISVTHKDSIFIFDAGSGLKDLGEKIDKVNINQATLFLSHMHFDHISGFSHL
;
A
#
# COMPACT_ATOMS: atom_id res chain seq x y z
N MET A 1 22.32 10.82 -31.14
CA MET A 1 22.47 10.51 -29.70
C MET A 1 21.35 9.55 -29.32
N ASN A 2 21.69 8.30 -29.01
CA ASN A 2 20.72 7.23 -28.77
C ASN A 2 20.01 7.44 -27.43
N GLU A 3 18.71 7.69 -27.46
CA GLU A 3 17.83 7.56 -26.30
C GLU A 3 17.83 6.10 -25.85
N LYS A 4 18.55 5.78 -24.78
CA LYS A 4 18.37 4.52 -24.07
C LYS A 4 16.95 4.53 -23.51
N LYS A 5 16.01 3.79 -24.12
CA LYS A 5 14.75 3.41 -23.47
C LYS A 5 15.10 2.61 -22.22
N THR A 6 15.23 3.28 -21.08
CA THR A 6 15.26 2.64 -19.78
C THR A 6 13.90 1.98 -19.59
N ASN A 7 13.85 0.65 -19.60
CA ASN A 7 12.64 -0.09 -19.27
C ASN A 7 12.24 0.27 -17.84
N MET A 8 11.29 1.19 -17.72
CA MET A 8 10.90 1.77 -16.45
C MET A 8 9.85 0.87 -15.84
N LYS A 9 10.20 0.20 -14.73
CA LYS A 9 9.35 -0.80 -14.11
C LYS A 9 8.37 -0.11 -13.15
N THR A 10 7.07 -0.31 -13.39
CA THR A 10 6.02 -0.01 -12.41
C THR A 10 5.78 -1.27 -11.59
N ASN A 11 5.74 -1.15 -10.27
CA ASN A 11 5.35 -2.26 -9.39
C ASN A 11 4.05 -1.90 -8.68
N VAL A 12 3.19 -2.91 -8.51
CA VAL A 12 1.95 -2.83 -7.75
C VAL A 12 2.05 -3.88 -6.65
N GLU A 13 1.83 -3.45 -5.41
CA GLU A 13 1.88 -4.32 -4.24
C GLU A 13 0.58 -4.18 -3.45
N PHE A 14 0.03 -5.32 -3.04
CA PHE A 14 -1.20 -5.41 -2.28
C PHE A 14 -0.85 -5.66 -0.82
N TRP A 15 -1.08 -4.65 0.01
CA TRP A 15 -0.82 -4.70 1.45
C TRP A 15 -2.03 -5.17 2.23
N GLY A 16 -3.22 -4.94 1.68
CA GLY A 16 -4.47 -5.50 2.18
C GLY A 16 -5.51 -5.59 1.07
N VAL A 17 -6.26 -6.69 1.09
CA VAL A 17 -7.27 -7.06 0.08
C VAL A 17 -8.60 -7.49 0.71
N ARG A 18 -8.72 -7.37 2.05
CA ARG A 18 -9.98 -7.61 2.77
C ARG A 18 -10.85 -6.35 2.74
N GLY A 19 -12.15 -6.56 2.85
CA GLY A 19 -13.12 -5.49 3.06
C GLY A 19 -13.19 -5.05 4.52
N PHE A 20 -14.40 -4.84 5.00
CA PHE A 20 -14.75 -4.17 6.26
C PHE A 20 -13.93 -4.53 7.53
N ILE A 21 -13.50 -5.78 7.72
CA ILE A 21 -12.84 -6.20 8.98
C ILE A 21 -11.51 -6.90 8.68
N PRO A 22 -10.39 -6.52 9.34
CA PRO A 22 -9.15 -7.27 9.25
C PRO A 22 -9.28 -8.61 9.97
N MET A 23 -8.62 -9.65 9.46
CA MET A 23 -8.76 -11.01 9.95
C MET A 23 -7.41 -11.64 10.20
N ASN A 24 -7.11 -12.02 11.45
CA ASN A 24 -5.84 -12.61 11.86
C ASN A 24 -5.92 -14.14 12.13
N SER A 25 -6.94 -14.82 11.61
CA SER A 25 -7.09 -16.27 11.76
C SER A 25 -6.34 -17.05 10.67
N PRO A 26 -5.63 -18.16 11.02
CA PRO A 26 -4.95 -19.02 10.05
C PRO A 26 -5.83 -19.53 8.91
N GLU A 27 -7.14 -19.65 9.13
CA GLU A 27 -8.11 -20.06 8.10
C GLU A 27 -8.20 -19.07 6.94
N TYR A 28 -7.88 -17.80 7.19
CA TYR A 28 -8.06 -16.69 6.26
C TYR A 28 -6.74 -16.06 5.80
N THR A 29 -5.58 -16.66 6.08
CA THR A 29 -4.27 -16.08 5.74
C THR A 29 -3.84 -16.29 4.30
N HIS A 30 -4.49 -17.19 3.52
CA HIS A 30 -4.07 -17.49 2.14
C HIS A 30 -3.95 -16.24 1.24
N PHE A 31 -4.83 -15.25 1.44
CA PHE A 31 -4.81 -13.97 0.73
C PHE A 31 -4.45 -12.78 1.64
N GLY A 32 -4.02 -13.04 2.87
CA GLY A 32 -3.75 -12.00 3.87
C GLY A 32 -4.97 -11.55 4.68
N GLY A 33 -4.66 -10.84 5.78
CA GLY A 33 -5.62 -10.43 6.80
C GLY A 33 -5.95 -8.94 6.81
N HIS A 34 -5.23 -8.12 6.06
CA HIS A 34 -5.38 -6.66 6.09
C HIS A 34 -6.51 -6.15 5.19
N THR A 35 -7.16 -5.09 5.64
CA THR A 35 -8.13 -4.29 4.87
C THR A 35 -7.45 -3.43 3.81
N SER A 36 -8.22 -2.97 2.82
CA SER A 36 -7.78 -2.25 1.60
C SER A 36 -6.56 -1.36 1.81
N CYS A 37 -5.45 -1.71 1.16
CA CYS A 37 -4.27 -0.88 1.03
C CYS A 37 -3.41 -1.39 -0.13
N ILE A 38 -3.12 -0.53 -1.12
CA ILE A 38 -2.34 -0.86 -2.30
C ILE A 38 -1.29 0.22 -2.51
N SER A 39 -0.05 -0.17 -2.83
CA SER A 39 0.97 0.78 -3.27
C SER A 39 1.35 0.56 -4.73
N VAL A 40 1.49 1.65 -5.45
CA VAL A 40 2.07 1.68 -6.80
C VAL A 40 3.37 2.47 -6.74
N THR A 41 4.48 1.82 -7.07
CA THR A 41 5.78 2.49 -7.21
C THR A 41 6.10 2.70 -8.68
N HIS A 42 6.45 3.92 -9.05
CA HIS A 42 6.89 4.25 -10.41
C HIS A 42 7.97 5.31 -10.34
N LYS A 43 9.17 5.01 -10.88
CA LYS A 43 10.38 5.82 -10.68
C LYS A 43 10.64 6.02 -9.17
N ASP A 44 10.79 7.27 -8.75
CA ASP A 44 11.03 7.68 -7.36
C ASP A 44 9.74 8.09 -6.63
N SER A 45 8.57 7.76 -7.19
CA SER A 45 7.27 8.10 -6.63
C SER A 45 6.54 6.87 -6.11
N ILE A 46 5.90 7.01 -4.95
CA ILE A 46 4.96 6.05 -4.40
C ILE A 46 3.55 6.67 -4.33
N PHE A 47 2.59 5.91 -4.83
CA PHE A 47 1.17 6.21 -4.76
C PHE A 47 0.51 5.15 -3.89
N ILE A 48 -0.26 5.57 -2.89
CA ILE A 48 -0.95 4.70 -1.95
C ILE A 48 -2.44 4.86 -2.22
N PHE A 49 -3.14 3.74 -2.35
CA PHE A 49 -4.59 3.69 -2.53
C PHE A 49 -5.20 3.01 -1.31
N ASP A 50 -6.03 3.78 -0.61
CA ASP A 50 -6.57 3.51 0.71
C ASP A 50 -5.53 3.31 1.82
N ALA A 51 -5.91 3.71 3.02
CA ALA A 51 -5.13 3.68 4.25
C ALA A 51 -5.73 2.70 5.26
N GLY A 52 -6.18 1.53 4.79
CA GLY A 52 -6.67 0.46 5.67
C GLY A 52 -5.57 -0.13 6.55
N SER A 53 -5.89 -1.19 7.29
CA SER A 53 -4.98 -1.84 8.22
C SER A 53 -3.70 -2.42 7.58
N GLY A 54 -3.65 -2.58 6.25
CA GLY A 54 -2.41 -2.96 5.53
C GLY A 54 -1.37 -1.84 5.47
N LEU A 55 -1.80 -0.59 5.74
CA LEU A 55 -0.92 0.57 5.70
C LEU A 55 0.22 0.48 6.72
N LYS A 56 -0.01 -0.20 7.86
CA LYS A 56 1.03 -0.42 8.87
C LYS A 56 2.27 -1.08 8.26
N ASP A 57 2.07 -2.17 7.52
CA ASP A 57 3.18 -2.95 6.96
C ASP A 57 3.84 -2.19 5.79
N LEU A 58 3.06 -1.41 5.03
CA LEU A 58 3.58 -0.48 4.03
C LEU A 58 4.44 0.62 4.68
N GLY A 59 3.99 1.21 5.79
CA GLY A 59 4.73 2.22 6.55
C GLY A 59 6.09 1.68 7.01
N GLU A 60 6.12 0.47 7.58
CA GLU A 60 7.38 -0.19 7.96
C GLU A 60 8.33 -0.42 6.77
N LYS A 61 7.80 -0.65 5.55
CA LYS A 61 8.62 -0.74 4.34
C LYS A 61 9.12 0.63 3.92
N ILE A 62 8.26 1.65 3.89
CA ILE A 62 8.57 3.04 3.54
C ILE A 62 9.71 3.57 4.40
N ASP A 63 9.63 3.35 5.71
CA ASP A 63 10.67 3.72 6.68
C ASP A 63 12.01 3.06 6.36
N LYS A 64 12.00 1.74 6.07
CA LYS A 64 13.21 0.99 5.73
C LYS A 64 13.88 1.47 4.44
N VAL A 65 13.10 1.97 3.48
CA VAL A 65 13.61 2.47 2.18
C VAL A 65 13.78 3.99 2.14
N ASN A 66 13.57 4.69 3.26
CA ASN A 66 13.69 6.14 3.40
C ASN A 66 12.88 6.94 2.36
N ILE A 67 11.66 6.51 2.05
CA ILE A 67 10.75 7.32 1.22
C ILE A 67 10.14 8.41 2.10
N ASN A 68 10.37 9.68 1.74
CA ASN A 68 9.94 10.85 2.50
C ASN A 68 8.70 11.55 1.91
N GLN A 69 8.22 11.09 0.75
CA GLN A 69 7.05 11.65 0.10
C GLN A 69 6.20 10.53 -0.52
N ALA A 70 4.92 10.49 -0.15
CA ALA A 70 3.92 9.59 -0.70
C ALA A 70 2.66 10.38 -1.09
N THR A 71 1.99 9.95 -2.15
CA THR A 71 0.65 10.47 -2.49
C THR A 71 -0.40 9.46 -2.07
N LEU A 72 -1.31 9.85 -1.17
CA LEU A 72 -2.43 9.01 -0.72
C LEU A 72 -3.72 9.37 -1.46
N PHE A 73 -4.35 8.37 -2.04
CA PHE A 73 -5.69 8.43 -2.61
C PHE A 73 -6.64 7.64 -1.72
N LEU A 74 -7.73 8.26 -1.27
CA LEU A 74 -8.80 7.59 -0.55
C LEU A 74 -9.96 7.37 -1.51
N SER A 75 -10.42 6.14 -1.64
CA SER A 75 -11.62 5.83 -2.43
C SER A 75 -12.88 6.42 -1.77
N HIS A 76 -12.97 6.33 -0.45
CA HIS A 76 -14.01 6.89 0.41
C HIS A 76 -13.53 6.86 1.88
N MET A 77 -14.36 7.29 2.83
CA MET A 77 -13.97 7.44 4.25
C MET A 77 -14.69 6.47 5.20
N HIS A 78 -14.84 5.21 4.82
CA HIS A 78 -15.18 4.18 5.79
C HIS A 78 -13.93 3.77 6.58
N PHE A 79 -14.16 3.32 7.82
CA PHE A 79 -13.09 3.02 8.78
C PHE A 79 -12.08 2.00 8.25
N ASP A 80 -12.52 0.99 7.52
CA ASP A 80 -11.67 -0.04 6.92
C ASP A 80 -10.70 0.49 5.86
N HIS A 81 -10.97 1.67 5.30
CA HIS A 81 -10.11 2.38 4.34
C HIS A 81 -9.23 3.46 4.97
N ILE A 82 -9.38 3.77 6.26
CA ILE A 82 -8.60 4.81 6.97
C ILE A 82 -8.00 4.35 8.30
N SER A 83 -8.33 3.14 8.77
CA SER A 83 -7.92 2.61 10.08
C SER A 83 -6.40 2.53 10.29
N GLY A 84 -5.64 2.43 9.22
CA GLY A 84 -4.18 2.39 9.25
C GLY A 84 -3.51 3.76 9.23
N PHE A 85 -4.26 4.86 9.09
CA PHE A 85 -3.70 6.20 8.86
C PHE A 85 -2.69 6.67 9.91
N SER A 86 -2.79 6.18 11.15
CA SER A 86 -1.83 6.47 12.23
C SER A 86 -0.46 5.77 12.09
N HIS A 87 -0.23 5.00 11.02
CA HIS A 87 0.98 4.23 10.79
C HIS A 87 1.78 4.69 9.56
N LEU A 88 1.49 5.91 9.08
CA LEU A 88 2.29 6.65 8.09
C LEU A 88 3.12 7.73 8.77
#